data_AF-A0A1F8XRX6-F1
#
_entry.id   AF-A0A1F8XRX6-F1
#
_cell.length_a   1.000
_cell.length_b   1.000
_cell.length_c   1.000
_cell.angle_alpha   90.00
_cell.angle_beta   90.00
_cell.angle_gamma   90.00
#
_symmetry.space_group_name_H-M   'P 1'
#
loop_
_entity.id
_entity.type
_entity.pdbx_description
1 polymer ?
#
loop_
_entity_poly.entity_id
_entity_poly.type
_entity_poly.pdbx_seq_one_letter_code
_entity_poly.pdbx_strand_id
1 'polypeptide(L)'
;MRNPGFVKRAFKLKFGLNFCILTVAGMSAATFFIYLMTARSLGDSYGSAIYAIYDLKIRIFPLIFASFYSIFILALITGAIALISLFFTHKIAGPIFRIERNLDAISGGNLTVNTKFRGNDQLEALADDINEMARSLNHKVRSSRDALAEIERCEERLYALAKDDSSSEDDISKALKELKAGIDGLKKTASGIKVI
;
A
#
# COMPACT_ATOMS: atom_id res chain seq x y z
N MET A 1 -7.56 14.30 -12.15
CA MET A 1 -6.15 14.55 -11.76
C MET A 1 -6.10 14.94 -10.28
N ARG A 2 -5.76 13.99 -9.40
CA ARG A 2 -5.82 14.16 -7.94
C ARG A 2 -4.45 14.62 -7.44
N ASN A 3 -4.36 15.82 -6.86
CA ASN A 3 -3.09 16.47 -6.56
C ASN A 3 -2.26 15.64 -5.54
N PRO A 4 -1.03 15.20 -5.88
CA PRO A 4 -0.23 14.29 -5.06
C PRO A 4 0.25 14.90 -3.73
N GLY A 5 0.19 16.24 -3.60
CA GLY A 5 0.48 16.94 -2.35
C GLY A 5 -0.61 16.80 -1.28
N PHE A 6 -1.87 16.56 -1.67
CA PHE A 6 -2.99 16.51 -0.73
C PHE A 6 -3.02 15.22 0.09
N VAL A 7 -2.66 14.07 -0.49
CA VAL A 7 -2.58 12.80 0.25
C VAL A 7 -1.47 12.85 1.30
N LYS A 8 -0.30 13.40 0.94
CA LYS A 8 0.82 13.60 1.88
C LYS A 8 0.48 14.57 3.02
N ARG A 9 -0.28 15.64 2.76
CA ARG A 9 -0.69 16.61 3.79
C ARG A 9 -1.82 16.09 4.66
N ALA A 10 -2.85 15.49 4.08
CA ALA A 10 -3.99 14.96 4.83
C ALA A 10 -3.60 13.79 5.74
N PHE A 11 -2.67 12.92 5.30
CA PHE A 11 -2.14 11.85 6.14
C PHE A 11 -1.32 12.41 7.31
N LYS A 12 -0.40 13.36 7.04
CA LYS A 12 0.38 14.05 8.09
C LYS A 12 -0.53 14.77 9.10
N LEU A 13 -1.60 15.42 8.64
CA LEU A 13 -2.51 16.19 9.47
C LEU A 13 -3.45 15.30 10.30
N LYS A 14 -4.08 14.28 9.69
CA LYS A 14 -4.94 13.33 10.42
C LYS A 14 -4.15 12.52 11.45
N PHE A 15 -2.94 12.10 11.09
CA PHE A 15 -2.10 11.33 11.98
C PHE A 15 -1.60 12.16 13.16
N GLY A 16 -1.07 13.37 12.90
CA GLY A 16 -0.65 14.28 13.97
C GLY A 16 -1.79 14.68 14.91
N LEU A 17 -3.00 14.90 14.37
CA LEU A 17 -4.19 15.24 15.17
C LEU A 17 -4.62 14.08 16.09
N ASN A 18 -4.75 12.86 15.55
CA ASN A 18 -5.11 11.69 16.35
C ASN A 18 -4.07 11.40 17.43
N PHE A 19 -2.79 11.63 17.12
CA PHE A 19 -1.69 11.49 18.07
C PHE A 19 -1.77 12.50 19.21
N CYS A 20 -2.02 13.79 18.90
CA CYS A 20 -2.27 14.81 19.93
C CYS A 20 -3.45 14.43 20.83
N ILE A 21 -4.57 13.98 20.26
CA ILE A 21 -5.75 13.58 21.03
C ILE A 21 -5.41 12.42 21.99
N LEU A 22 -4.68 11.40 21.53
CA LEU A 22 -4.28 10.27 22.36
C LEU A 22 -3.39 10.70 23.53
N THR A 23 -2.43 11.61 23.29
CA THR A 23 -1.55 12.12 24.35
C THR A 23 -2.31 12.93 25.41
N VAL A 24 -3.26 13.76 24.97
CA VAL A 24 -4.09 14.56 25.87
C VAL A 24 -5.03 13.67 26.67
N ALA A 25 -5.59 12.62 26.06
CA ALA A 25 -6.42 11.63 26.74
C ALA A 25 -5.62 10.88 27.81
N GLY A 26 -4.38 10.49 27.51
CA GLY A 26 -3.47 9.84 28.47
C GLY A 26 -3.15 10.72 29.68
N MET A 27 -2.81 11.99 29.45
CA MET A 27 -2.57 12.96 30.53
C MET A 27 -3.82 13.19 31.40
N SER A 28 -4.99 13.29 30.76
CA SER A 28 -6.27 13.47 31.45
C SER A 28 -6.62 12.26 32.31
N ALA A 29 -6.45 11.04 31.79
CA ALA A 29 -6.73 9.80 32.52
C ALA A 29 -5.80 9.61 33.72
N ALA A 30 -4.51 9.91 33.56
CA ALA A 30 -3.54 9.83 34.66
C ALA A 30 -3.87 10.84 35.77
N THR A 31 -4.19 12.08 35.40
CA THR A 31 -4.59 13.13 36.34
C THR A 31 -5.87 12.74 37.10
N PHE A 32 -6.85 12.19 36.40
CA PHE A 32 -8.10 11.71 36.99
C PHE A 32 -7.87 10.54 37.96
N PHE A 33 -6.99 9.60 37.61
CA PHE A 33 -6.64 8.48 38.47
C PHE A 33 -5.96 8.93 39.77
N ILE A 34 -5.02 9.89 39.69
CA ILE A 34 -4.39 10.49 40.87
C ILE A 34 -5.43 11.19 41.74
N TYR A 35 -6.33 11.97 41.15
CA TYR A 35 -7.39 12.66 41.86
C TYR A 35 -8.31 11.68 42.63
N LEU A 36 -8.74 10.59 41.99
CA LEU A 36 -9.54 9.55 42.67
C LEU A 36 -8.80 8.89 43.82
N MET A 37 -7.50 8.68 43.69
CA MET A 37 -6.68 8.08 44.75
C MET A 37 -6.54 9.03 45.96
N THR A 38 -6.33 10.32 45.70
CA THR A 38 -6.22 11.36 46.74
C THR A 38 -7.55 11.66 47.43
N ALA A 39 -8.66 11.65 46.70
CA ALA A 39 -9.98 11.98 47.22
C ALA A 39 -10.54 10.99 48.26
N ARG A 40 -9.93 9.81 48.43
CA ARG A 40 -10.41 8.73 49.30
C ARG A 40 -9.88 8.79 50.75
N SER A 41 -9.08 9.79 51.16
CA SER A 41 -8.25 9.70 52.38
C SER A 41 -8.30 10.89 53.37
N LEU A 42 -9.23 11.85 53.29
CA LEU A 42 -9.31 12.88 54.34
C LEU A 42 -10.13 12.35 55.52
N GLY A 43 -9.45 11.93 56.59
CA GLY A 43 -10.07 11.38 57.80
C GLY A 43 -10.84 12.42 58.64
N ASP A 44 -11.90 11.97 59.32
CA ASP A 44 -12.91 12.80 59.99
C ASP A 44 -12.48 13.51 61.30
N SER A 45 -11.20 13.45 61.70
CA SER A 45 -10.74 13.98 62.99
C SER A 45 -9.33 14.59 62.96
N TYR A 46 -9.10 15.61 63.78
CA TYR A 46 -7.80 16.30 63.91
C TYR A 46 -6.65 15.34 64.28
N GLY A 47 -6.92 14.28 65.06
CA GLY A 47 -5.91 13.30 65.45
C GLY A 47 -5.47 12.39 64.28
N SER A 48 -6.43 11.90 63.50
CA SER A 48 -6.13 11.12 62.30
C SER A 48 -5.50 11.97 61.20
N ALA A 49 -5.79 13.28 61.15
CA ALA A 49 -5.13 14.23 60.27
C ALA A 49 -3.63 14.39 60.60
N ILE A 50 -3.25 14.48 61.88
CA ILE A 50 -1.83 14.59 62.29
C ILE A 50 -1.07 13.30 61.95
N TYR A 51 -1.64 12.13 62.23
CA TYR A 51 -1.04 10.84 61.83
C TYR A 51 -0.95 10.69 60.29
N ALA A 52 -1.99 11.12 59.57
CA ALA A 52 -1.98 11.12 58.11
C ALA A 52 -0.89 12.03 57.56
N ILE A 53 -0.64 13.22 58.13
CA ILE A 53 0.43 14.14 57.70
C ILE A 53 1.82 13.52 57.91
N TYR A 54 2.05 12.82 59.03
CA TYR A 54 3.31 12.13 59.29
C TYR A 54 3.53 10.92 58.37
N ASP A 55 2.50 10.10 58.12
CA ASP A 55 2.57 8.98 57.17
C ASP A 55 2.71 9.47 55.71
N LEU A 56 2.07 10.61 55.38
CA LEU A 56 2.21 11.25 54.07
C LEU A 56 3.67 11.61 53.81
N LYS A 57 4.39 12.18 54.79
CA LYS A 57 5.79 12.58 54.63
C LYS A 57 6.70 11.41 54.24
N ILE A 58 6.44 10.22 54.79
CA ILE A 58 7.20 8.99 54.48
C ILE A 58 6.78 8.43 53.11
N ARG A 59 5.50 8.47 52.76
CA ARG A 59 4.98 7.98 51.47
C ARG A 59 5.14 8.94 50.30
N ILE A 60 5.39 10.23 50.55
CA ILE A 60 5.46 11.25 49.48
C ILE A 60 6.64 10.99 48.54
N PHE A 61 7.78 10.54 49.09
CA PHE A 61 8.98 10.25 48.30
C PHE A 61 8.73 9.14 47.26
N PRO A 62 8.29 7.92 47.64
CA PRO A 62 8.00 6.88 46.65
C PRO A 62 6.83 7.24 45.73
N LEU A 63 5.84 8.00 46.20
CA LEU A 63 4.67 8.38 45.39
C LEU A 63 5.01 9.41 44.30
N ILE A 64 5.86 10.39 44.63
CA ILE A 64 6.43 11.34 43.67
C ILE A 64 7.31 10.59 42.67
N PHE A 65 8.19 9.69 43.12
CA PHE A 65 9.05 8.90 42.24
C PHE A 65 8.24 8.01 41.28
N ALA A 66 7.19 7.34 41.77
CA ALA A 66 6.30 6.52 40.96
C ALA A 66 5.53 7.35 39.91
N SER A 67 5.11 8.56 40.28
CA SER A 67 4.41 9.48 39.37
C SER A 67 5.35 10.04 38.29
N PHE A 68 6.58 10.42 38.66
CA PHE A 68 7.58 10.83 37.67
C PHE A 68 7.96 9.67 36.73
N TYR A 69 8.09 8.45 37.27
CA TYR A 69 8.41 7.27 36.48
C TYR A 69 7.30 6.94 35.47
N SER A 70 6.03 7.02 35.86
CA SER A 70 4.90 6.74 34.94
C SER A 70 4.77 7.80 33.84
N ILE A 71 4.95 9.09 34.18
CA ILE A 71 4.96 10.19 33.20
C ILE A 71 6.16 10.04 32.25
N PHE A 72 7.33 9.68 32.76
CA PHE A 72 8.53 9.44 31.96
C PHE A 72 8.33 8.29 30.96
N ILE A 73 7.78 7.16 31.40
CA ILE A 73 7.45 6.04 30.50
C ILE A 73 6.44 6.47 29.44
N LEU A 74 5.38 7.18 29.83
CA LEU A 74 4.36 7.66 28.88
C LEU A 74 4.98 8.59 27.84
N ALA A 75 5.84 9.52 28.25
CA ALA A 75 6.55 10.43 27.36
C ALA A 75 7.50 9.67 26.42
N LEU A 76 8.21 8.64 26.91
CA LEU A 76 9.11 7.82 26.11
C LEU A 76 8.38 6.99 25.06
N ILE A 77 7.27 6.33 25.45
CA ILE A 77 6.40 5.59 24.53
C ILE A 77 5.83 6.53 23.46
N THR A 78 5.32 7.68 23.89
CA THR A 78 4.79 8.71 22.99
C THR A 78 5.87 9.17 22.01
N GLY A 79 7.05 9.55 22.50
CA GLY A 79 8.18 9.96 21.67
C GLY A 79 8.58 8.88 20.66
N ALA A 80 8.66 7.63 21.08
CA ALA A 80 8.97 6.50 20.20
C ALA A 80 7.93 6.33 19.09
N ILE A 81 6.63 6.40 19.41
CA ILE A 81 5.54 6.30 18.42
C ILE A 81 5.62 7.48 17.42
N ALA A 82 5.84 8.71 17.90
CA ALA A 82 6.00 9.87 17.03
C ALA A 82 7.18 9.71 16.06
N LEU A 83 8.31 9.20 16.56
CA LEU A 83 9.51 8.97 15.77
C LEU A 83 9.25 7.91 14.69
N ILE A 84 8.72 6.74 15.07
CA ILE A 84 8.37 5.65 14.15
C ILE A 84 7.44 6.17 13.04
N SER A 85 6.45 6.97 13.40
CA SER A 85 5.46 7.50 12.45
C SER A 85 6.04 8.48 11.44
N LEU A 86 6.97 9.33 11.89
CA LEU A 86 7.71 10.24 11.03
C LEU A 86 8.57 9.45 10.02
N PHE A 87 9.25 8.41 10.51
CA PHE A 87 10.05 7.51 9.68
C PHE A 87 9.20 6.73 8.66
N PHE A 88 8.07 6.16 9.10
CA PHE A 88 7.12 5.43 8.25
C PHE A 88 6.59 6.29 7.11
N THR A 89 6.22 7.54 7.42
CA THR A 89 5.66 8.47 6.42
C THR A 89 6.65 8.77 5.31
N HIS A 90 7.94 8.97 5.62
CA HIS A 90 8.93 9.32 4.61
C HIS A 90 9.45 8.11 3.82
N LYS A 91 9.59 6.94 4.47
CA LYS A 91 10.08 5.73 3.79
C LYS A 91 9.02 5.06 2.92
N ILE A 92 7.74 5.06 3.31
CA ILE A 92 6.69 4.29 2.61
C ILE A 92 5.91 5.13 1.60
N ALA A 93 5.57 6.38 1.93
CA ALA A 93 4.71 7.18 1.06
C ALA A 93 5.37 7.54 -0.28
N GLY A 94 6.71 7.59 -0.34
CA GLY A 94 7.45 7.82 -1.59
C GLY A 94 7.31 6.65 -2.57
N PRO A 95 7.72 5.44 -2.17
CA PRO A 95 7.56 4.22 -2.97
C PRO A 95 6.11 3.93 -3.38
N ILE A 96 5.14 4.06 -2.46
CA ILE A 96 3.71 3.85 -2.80
C ILE A 96 3.26 4.81 -3.90
N PHE A 97 3.67 6.08 -3.83
CA PHE A 97 3.32 7.03 -4.88
C PHE A 97 3.92 6.67 -6.25
N ARG A 98 5.15 6.12 -6.28
CA ARG A 98 5.76 5.62 -7.51
C ARG A 98 5.01 4.41 -8.06
N ILE A 99 4.57 3.50 -7.18
CA ILE A 99 3.73 2.34 -7.54
C ILE A 99 2.42 2.82 -8.18
N GLU A 100 1.72 3.75 -7.55
CA GLU A 100 0.46 4.29 -8.07
C GLU A 100 0.64 4.87 -9.48
N ARG A 101 1.69 5.67 -9.73
CA ARG A 101 1.96 6.19 -11.07
C ARG A 101 2.32 5.12 -12.09
N ASN A 102 3.02 4.06 -11.68
CA ASN A 102 3.38 2.97 -12.57
C ASN A 102 2.15 2.12 -12.91
N LEU A 103 1.26 1.88 -11.95
CA LEU A 103 -0.02 1.23 -12.20
C LEU A 103 -0.91 2.07 -13.12
N ASP A 104 -0.97 3.39 -12.94
CA ASP A 104 -1.66 4.29 -13.86
C ASP A 104 -1.08 4.16 -15.29
N ALA A 105 0.25 4.14 -15.44
CA ALA A 105 0.90 3.96 -16.73
C ALA A 105 0.58 2.60 -17.38
N ILE A 106 0.59 1.51 -16.60
CA ILE A 106 0.19 0.16 -17.04
C ILE A 106 -1.27 0.17 -17.50
N SER A 107 -2.16 0.80 -16.73
CA SER A 107 -3.58 0.92 -17.07
C SER A 107 -3.81 1.72 -18.36
N GLY A 108 -2.94 2.70 -18.64
CA GLY A 108 -2.91 3.47 -19.89
C GLY A 108 -2.26 2.73 -21.06
N GLY A 109 -1.83 1.48 -20.89
CA GLY A 109 -1.24 0.65 -21.95
C GLY A 109 0.29 0.71 -22.06
N ASN A 110 0.97 1.45 -21.17
CA ASN A 110 2.43 1.44 -21.11
C ASN A 110 2.92 0.25 -20.27
N LEU A 111 3.23 -0.86 -20.94
CA LEU A 111 3.70 -2.10 -20.33
C LEU A 111 5.23 -2.22 -20.27
N THR A 112 5.97 -1.15 -20.59
CA THR A 112 7.45 -1.13 -20.53
C THR A 112 7.98 -0.54 -19.22
N VAL A 113 7.11 -0.30 -18.24
CA VAL A 113 7.51 0.25 -16.95
C VAL A 113 8.37 -0.72 -16.16
N ASN A 114 9.36 -0.19 -15.45
CA ASN A 114 10.23 -0.95 -14.56
C ASN A 114 10.33 -0.23 -13.21
N THR A 115 9.70 -0.79 -12.20
CA THR A 115 9.71 -0.30 -10.82
C THR A 115 10.92 -0.87 -10.11
N LYS A 116 11.88 -0.03 -9.74
CA LYS A 116 12.99 -0.42 -8.87
C LYS A 116 13.11 0.53 -7.69
N PHE A 117 13.22 -0.05 -6.50
CA PHE A 117 13.54 0.66 -5.26
C PHE A 117 15.02 0.46 -4.89
N ARG A 118 15.52 1.29 -3.97
CA ARG A 118 16.87 1.10 -3.42
C ARG A 118 16.79 -0.10 -2.47
N GLY A 119 17.79 -0.99 -2.50
CA GLY A 119 17.79 -2.22 -1.72
C GLY A 119 17.57 -1.97 -0.22
N ASN A 120 16.77 -2.84 0.40
CA ASN A 120 16.22 -2.76 1.78
C ASN A 120 14.93 -1.94 1.96
N ASP A 121 14.13 -1.76 0.91
CA ASP A 121 12.78 -1.22 1.07
C ASP A 121 11.78 -2.37 1.30
N GLN A 122 10.84 -2.22 2.24
CA GLN A 122 9.83 -3.25 2.53
C GLN A 122 8.90 -3.51 1.33
N LEU A 123 8.94 -2.63 0.33
CA LEU A 123 8.12 -2.65 -0.87
C LEU A 123 8.85 -3.19 -2.11
N GLU A 124 10.06 -3.72 -1.96
CA GLU A 124 10.84 -4.31 -3.06
C GLU A 124 10.10 -5.51 -3.70
N ALA A 125 9.57 -6.43 -2.89
CA ALA A 125 8.77 -7.55 -3.37
C ALA A 125 7.54 -7.08 -4.17
N LEU A 126 6.85 -6.03 -3.70
CA LEU A 126 5.70 -5.47 -4.41
C LEU A 126 6.09 -4.83 -5.76
N ALA A 127 7.28 -4.22 -5.85
CA ALA A 127 7.79 -3.73 -7.13
C ALA A 127 8.05 -4.87 -8.11
N ASP A 128 8.62 -5.98 -7.64
CA ASP A 128 8.88 -7.16 -8.45
C ASP A 128 7.59 -7.77 -8.97
N ASP A 129 6.57 -7.90 -8.12
CA ASP A 129 5.23 -8.40 -8.50
C ASP A 129 4.59 -7.53 -9.59
N ILE A 130 4.66 -6.20 -9.46
CA ILE A 130 4.12 -5.26 -10.46
C ILE A 130 4.89 -5.38 -11.78
N ASN A 131 6.21 -5.52 -11.72
CA ASN A 131 7.03 -5.71 -12.91
C ASN A 131 6.70 -7.03 -13.62
N GLU A 132 6.48 -8.10 -12.86
CA GLU A 132 6.05 -9.38 -13.42
C GLU A 132 4.68 -9.28 -14.07
N MET A 133 3.73 -8.61 -13.43
CA MET A 133 2.42 -8.32 -14.01
C MET A 133 2.55 -7.56 -15.34
N ALA A 134 3.34 -6.48 -15.38
CA ALA A 134 3.55 -5.69 -16.60
C ALA A 134 4.19 -6.54 -17.72
N ARG A 135 5.19 -7.37 -17.40
CA ARG A 135 5.81 -8.29 -18.36
C ARG A 135 4.83 -9.33 -18.89
N SER A 136 4.01 -9.93 -18.03
CA SER A 136 3.00 -10.93 -18.40
C SER A 136 1.92 -10.33 -19.32
N LEU A 137 1.44 -9.13 -18.98
CA LEU A 137 0.52 -8.38 -19.85
C LEU A 137 1.16 -8.06 -21.19
N ASN A 138 2.42 -7.60 -21.20
CA ASN A 138 3.13 -7.26 -22.43
C ASN A 138 3.28 -8.48 -23.35
N HIS A 139 3.65 -9.63 -22.76
CA HIS A 139 3.74 -10.89 -23.50
C HIS A 139 2.40 -11.28 -24.12
N LYS A 140 1.30 -11.22 -23.36
CA LYS A 140 -0.04 -11.53 -23.88
C LYS A 140 -0.44 -10.60 -25.03
N VAL A 141 -0.26 -9.29 -24.86
CA VAL A 141 -0.57 -8.29 -25.91
C VAL A 141 0.27 -8.53 -27.17
N ARG A 142 1.56 -8.84 -27.00
CA ARG A 142 2.44 -9.15 -28.13
C ARG A 142 2.01 -10.42 -28.86
N SER A 143 1.71 -11.50 -28.15
CA SER A 143 1.21 -12.74 -28.75
C SER A 143 -0.10 -12.51 -29.52
N SER A 144 -1.01 -11.68 -29.00
CA SER A 144 -2.23 -11.30 -29.73
C SER A 144 -1.93 -10.51 -31.01
N ARG A 145 -0.98 -9.55 -30.95
CA ARG A 145 -0.56 -8.79 -32.15
C ARG A 145 0.10 -9.67 -33.20
N ASP A 146 0.96 -10.60 -32.78
CA ASP A 146 1.64 -11.52 -33.69
C ASP A 146 0.62 -12.45 -34.38
N ALA A 147 -0.39 -12.93 -33.65
CA ALA A 147 -1.48 -13.73 -34.23
C ALA A 147 -2.36 -12.93 -35.20
N LEU A 148 -2.66 -11.67 -34.90
CA LEU A 148 -3.39 -10.79 -35.82
C LEU A 148 -2.61 -10.52 -37.11
N ALA A 149 -1.31 -10.25 -37.00
CA ALA A 149 -0.45 -10.03 -38.17
C ALA A 149 -0.35 -11.30 -39.05
N GLU A 150 -0.40 -12.49 -38.46
CA GLU A 150 -0.46 -13.75 -39.21
C GLU A 150 -1.80 -13.91 -39.94
N ILE A 151 -2.91 -13.56 -39.29
CA ILE A 151 -4.25 -13.57 -39.89
C ILE A 151 -4.31 -12.61 -41.08
N GLU A 152 -3.81 -11.38 -40.93
CA GLU A 152 -3.77 -10.38 -42.01
C GLU A 152 -2.97 -10.89 -43.23
N ARG A 153 -1.79 -11.49 -42.99
CA ARG A 153 -1.00 -12.11 -44.07
C ARG A 153 -1.73 -13.26 -44.77
N CYS A 154 -2.43 -14.10 -44.01
CA CYS A 154 -3.23 -15.19 -44.57
C CYS A 154 -4.39 -14.66 -45.40
N GLU A 155 -5.04 -13.58 -44.95
CA GLU A 155 -6.14 -12.92 -45.67
C GLU A 155 -5.67 -12.36 -47.02
N GLU A 156 -4.55 -11.62 -47.04
CA GLU A 156 -3.95 -11.11 -48.27
C GLU A 156 -3.61 -12.25 -49.26
N ARG A 157 -3.06 -13.36 -48.76
CA ARG A 157 -2.72 -14.53 -49.58
C ARG A 157 -3.98 -15.19 -50.15
N LEU A 158 -5.04 -15.31 -49.36
CA LEU A 158 -6.32 -15.84 -49.82
C LEU A 158 -6.96 -14.96 -50.89
N TYR A 159 -6.92 -13.63 -50.75
CA TYR A 159 -7.41 -12.71 -51.78
C TYR A 159 -6.62 -12.83 -53.08
N ALA A 160 -5.30 -12.97 -53.01
CA ALA A 160 -4.46 -13.16 -54.19
C ALA A 160 -4.81 -14.46 -54.93
N LEU A 161 -4.95 -15.57 -54.19
CA LEU A 161 -5.32 -16.88 -54.75
C LEU A 161 -6.75 -16.87 -55.33
N ALA A 162 -7.70 -16.20 -54.68
CA ALA A 162 -9.07 -16.11 -55.16
C ALA A 162 -9.22 -15.30 -56.46
N LYS A 163 -8.26 -14.42 -56.76
CA LYS A 163 -8.24 -13.59 -57.98
C LYS A 163 -7.51 -14.25 -59.15
N ASP A 164 -6.71 -15.27 -58.87
CA ASP A 164 -5.94 -15.99 -59.87
C ASP A 164 -6.68 -17.29 -60.21
N ASP A 165 -7.32 -17.32 -61.39
CA ASP A 165 -8.03 -18.48 -61.94
C ASP A 165 -7.14 -19.73 -62.10
N SER A 166 -5.81 -19.57 -62.04
CA SER A 166 -4.82 -20.65 -62.10
C SER A 166 -4.58 -21.33 -60.73
N SER A 167 -5.10 -20.75 -59.65
CA SER A 167 -4.82 -21.21 -58.28
C SER A 167 -5.40 -22.60 -58.03
N SER A 168 -4.57 -23.50 -57.51
CA SER A 168 -5.01 -24.86 -57.18
C SER A 168 -5.87 -24.87 -55.92
N GLU A 169 -6.88 -25.75 -55.85
CA GLU A 169 -7.67 -25.99 -54.63
C GLU A 169 -6.79 -26.35 -53.42
N ASP A 170 -5.63 -26.99 -53.65
CA ASP A 170 -4.65 -27.31 -52.61
C ASP A 170 -4.02 -26.05 -51.97
N ASP A 171 -3.74 -25.01 -52.76
CA ASP A 171 -3.13 -23.77 -52.27
C ASP A 171 -4.13 -22.97 -51.42
N ILE A 172 -5.39 -22.92 -51.84
CA ILE A 172 -6.49 -22.34 -51.07
C ILE A 172 -6.70 -23.11 -49.76
N SER A 173 -6.69 -24.44 -49.81
CA SER A 173 -6.82 -25.30 -48.63
C SER A 173 -5.68 -25.11 -47.63
N LYS A 174 -4.43 -24.97 -48.11
CA LYS A 174 -3.27 -24.65 -47.26
C LYS A 174 -3.41 -23.29 -46.58
N ALA A 175 -3.77 -22.25 -47.33
CA ALA A 175 -3.98 -20.92 -46.77
C ALA A 175 -5.12 -20.89 -45.73
N LEU A 176 -6.21 -21.62 -45.95
CA LEU A 176 -7.29 -21.77 -44.96
C LEU A 176 -6.83 -22.50 -43.68
N LYS A 177 -5.96 -23.51 -43.79
CA LYS A 177 -5.38 -24.19 -42.62
C LYS A 177 -4.49 -23.26 -41.80
N GLU A 178 -3.68 -22.44 -42.45
CA GLU A 178 -2.83 -21.43 -41.79
C GLU A 178 -3.67 -20.35 -41.11
N LEU A 179 -4.71 -19.85 -41.77
CA LEU A 179 -5.66 -18.90 -41.19
C LEU A 179 -6.33 -19.47 -39.93
N LYS A 180 -6.78 -20.74 -39.99
CA LYS A 180 -7.37 -21.42 -38.84
C LYS A 180 -6.39 -21.53 -37.68
N ALA A 181 -5.12 -21.84 -37.96
CA ALA A 181 -4.07 -21.90 -36.94
C ALA A 181 -3.83 -20.53 -36.27
N GLY A 182 -3.84 -19.44 -37.04
CA GLY A 182 -3.75 -18.07 -36.52
C GLY A 182 -4.91 -17.73 -35.58
N ILE A 183 -6.15 -18.07 -35.97
CA ILE A 183 -7.36 -17.87 -35.16
C ILE A 183 -7.29 -18.70 -33.86
N ASP A 184 -6.85 -19.95 -33.93
CA ASP A 184 -6.70 -20.80 -32.74
C ASP A 184 -5.64 -20.25 -31.77
N GLY A 185 -4.55 -19.67 -32.29
CA GLY A 185 -3.54 -18.96 -31.50
C GLY A 185 -4.11 -17.74 -30.77
N LEU A 186 -4.91 -16.93 -31.47
CA LEU A 186 -5.59 -15.79 -30.86
C LEU A 186 -6.59 -16.24 -29.78
N LYS A 187 -7.39 -17.27 -30.07
CA LYS A 187 -8.36 -17.85 -29.14
C LYS A 187 -7.69 -18.36 -27.86
N LYS A 188 -6.56 -19.05 -27.97
CA LYS A 188 -5.77 -19.52 -26.83
C LYS A 188 -5.28 -18.38 -25.94
N THR A 189 -4.85 -17.29 -26.56
CA THR A 189 -4.36 -16.10 -25.84
C THR A 189 -5.53 -15.41 -25.12
N ALA A 190 -6.67 -15.29 -25.78
CA ALA A 190 -7.90 -14.72 -25.22
C ALA A 190 -8.48 -15.57 -24.08
N SER A 191 -8.51 -16.91 -24.21
CA SER A 191 -9.01 -17.80 -23.14
C SER A 191 -8.16 -17.75 -21.87
N GLY A 192 -6.90 -17.34 -21.99
CA GLY A 192 -6.00 -17.12 -20.86
C GLY A 192 -6.22 -15.79 -20.12
N ILE A 193 -7.19 -14.97 -20.54
CA ILE A 193 -7.55 -13.70 -19.89
C ILE A 193 -8.98 -13.86 -19.36
N LYS A 194 -9.13 -13.84 -18.04
CA LYS A 194 -10.46 -13.76 -17.42
C LYS A 194 -10.98 -12.33 -17.57
N VAL A 195 -12.09 -12.18 -18.26
CA VAL A 195 -12.80 -10.91 -18.42
C VAL A 195 -13.88 -10.81 -17.34
N ILE A 196 -14.15 -9.59 -16.87
CA ILE A 196 -15.19 -9.26 -15.87
C ILE A 196 -16.57 -9.29 -16.53
#